data_AF-A0A957TL38-F1
#
_entry.id   AF-A0A957TL38-F1
#
_cell.length_a   1.000
_cell.length_b   1.000
_cell.length_c   1.000
_cell.angle_alpha   90.00
_cell.angle_beta   90.00
_cell.angle_gamma   90.00
#
_symmetry.space_group_name_H-M   'P 1'
#
loop_
_entity.id
_entity.type
_entity.pdbx_description
1 polymer ?
#
loop_
_entity_poly.entity_id
_entity_poly.type
_entity_poly.pdbx_seq_one_letter_code
_entity_poly.pdbx_strand_id
1 'polypeptide(L)' 'MTRKFTHEKKKKHQSHPFKVGKHYRNRHGEYCVVSINEPDMVIRYPNGSTIESPIALQARIWENMQEEDGNDLGLKL' A
#
# COMPACT_ATOMS: atom_id res chain seq x y z
N MET A 1 26.15 32.25 16.45
CA MET A 1 25.99 30.84 16.89
C MET A 1 24.75 30.26 16.22
N THR A 2 24.91 29.60 15.07
CA THR A 2 23.78 29.17 14.23
C THR A 2 23.36 27.75 14.63
N ARG A 3 22.25 27.60 15.34
CA ARG A 3 21.67 26.30 15.66
C ARG A 3 21.13 25.70 14.35
N LYS A 4 21.85 24.72 13.80
CA LYS A 4 21.34 23.87 12.73
C LYS A 4 20.25 22.98 13.33
N PHE A 5 19.00 23.37 13.16
CA PHE A 5 17.86 22.49 13.42
C PHE A 5 17.82 21.45 12.30
N THR A 6 18.61 20.39 12.44
CA THR A 6 18.40 19.18 11.65
C THR A 6 17.12 18.54 12.18
N HIS A 7 15.99 18.82 11.53
CA HIS A 7 14.78 18.03 11.71
C HIS A 7 15.05 16.65 11.12
N GLU A 8 15.70 15.78 11.90
CA GLU A 8 15.68 14.35 11.66
C GLU A 8 14.24 13.89 11.90
N LYS A 9 13.41 13.96 10.85
CA LYS A 9 12.06 13.41 10.88
C LYS A 9 12.21 11.92 11.16
N LYS A 10 11.95 11.52 12.41
CA LYS A 10 11.87 10.12 12.81
C LYS A 10 10.95 9.40 11.82
N LYS A 11 11.52 8.54 10.97
CA LYS A 11 10.76 7.68 10.05
C LYS A 11 9.84 6.82 10.93
N LYS A 12 8.55 7.15 10.97
CA LYS A 12 7.56 6.24 11.52
C LYS A 12 7.50 5.07 10.55
N HIS A 13 7.99 3.90 10.97
CA HIS A 13 7.71 2.66 10.27
C HIS A 13 6.19 2.50 10.26
N GLN A 14 5.55 2.74 9.11
CA GLN A 14 4.13 2.51 8.97
C GLN A 14 3.97 1.00 8.82
N SER A 15 3.42 0.35 9.84
CA SER A 15 3.07 -1.06 9.76
C SER A 15 2.08 -1.25 8.61
N HIS A 16 2.46 -2.01 7.59
CA HIS A 16 1.64 -2.28 6.41
C HIS A 16 1.55 -3.79 6.16
N PRO A 17 0.48 -4.30 5.53
CA PRO A 17 0.29 -5.74 5.30
C PRO A 17 1.11 -6.29 4.12
N PHE A 18 1.76 -5.43 3.33
CA PHE A 18 2.46 -5.82 2.11
C PHE A 18 3.77 -6.56 2.35
N LYS A 19 4.01 -7.59 1.54
CA LYS A 19 5.26 -8.37 1.50
C LYS A 19 5.75 -8.50 0.07
N VAL A 20 7.05 -8.34 -0.14
CA VAL A 20 7.70 -8.54 -1.45
C VAL A 20 7.44 -9.96 -1.96
N GLY A 21 7.12 -10.08 -3.25
CA GLY A 21 6.77 -11.32 -3.94
C GLY A 21 5.34 -11.81 -3.68
N LYS A 22 4.54 -11.11 -2.86
CA LYS A 22 3.12 -11.45 -2.64
C LYS A 22 2.22 -10.67 -3.59
N HIS A 23 1.06 -11.28 -3.86
CA HIS A 23 0.02 -10.73 -4.72
C HIS A 23 -1.10 -10.14 -3.87
N TYR A 24 -1.62 -9.01 -4.31
CA TYR A 24 -2.73 -8.28 -3.71
C TYR A 24 -3.62 -7.77 -4.84
N ARG A 25 -4.76 -7.19 -4.48
CA ARG A 25 -5.69 -6.57 -5.43
C ARG A 25 -5.88 -5.11 -5.05
N ASN A 26 -6.11 -4.26 -6.04
CA ASN A 26 -6.66 -2.92 -5.89
C ASN A 26 -7.79 -2.72 -6.92
N ARG A 27 -8.33 -1.50 -7.01
CA ARG A 27 -9.38 -1.15 -7.98
C ARG A 27 -8.98 -1.33 -9.46
N HIS A 28 -7.68 -1.39 -9.76
CA HIS A 28 -7.16 -1.61 -11.12
C HIS A 28 -6.90 -3.10 -11.44
N GLY A 29 -7.07 -3.99 -10.47
CA GLY A 29 -6.88 -5.42 -10.61
C GLY A 29 -5.82 -5.99 -9.67
N GLU A 30 -5.38 -7.20 -9.96
CA GLU A 30 -4.33 -7.88 -9.20
C GLU A 30 -2.95 -7.28 -9.50
N TYR A 31 -2.10 -7.25 -8.50
CA TYR A 31 -0.71 -6.80 -8.61
C TYR A 31 0.21 -7.59 -7.69
N CYS A 32 1.48 -7.65 -8.03
CA CYS A 32 2.54 -8.27 -7.25
C CYS A 32 3.44 -7.19 -6.65
N VAL A 33 3.84 -7.31 -5.39
CA VAL A 33 4.82 -6.39 -4.79
C VAL A 33 6.22 -6.81 -5.21
N VAL A 34 6.93 -5.93 -5.91
CA VAL A 34 8.27 -6.19 -6.42
C VAL A 34 9.34 -5.73 -5.43
N SER A 35 9.15 -4.59 -4.78
CA SER A 35 10.06 -4.08 -3.76
C SER A 35 9.34 -3.15 -2.79
N ILE A 36 9.92 -2.97 -1.61
CA ILE A 36 9.42 -2.07 -0.57
C ILE A 36 10.61 -1.25 -0.11
N ASN A 37 10.53 0.06 -0.32
CA ASN A 37 11.55 1.05 0.05
C ASN A 37 10.83 2.20 0.77
N GLU A 38 10.62 2.06 2.09
CA GLU A 38 9.79 3.01 2.84
C GLU A 38 10.20 4.48 2.58
N PRO A 39 9.23 5.36 2.24
CA PRO A 39 7.77 5.19 2.41
C PRO A 39 7.02 4.58 1.20
N ASP A 40 7.74 4.15 0.16
CA ASP A 40 7.18 3.74 -1.12
C ASP A 40 7.35 2.24 -1.37
N MET A 41 6.56 1.71 -2.30
CA MET A 41 6.66 0.34 -2.78
C MET A 41 6.52 0.31 -4.29
N VAL A 42 7.14 -0.69 -4.90
CA VAL A 42 7.02 -0.96 -6.32
C VAL A 42 6.08 -2.13 -6.52
N ILE A 43 5.02 -1.93 -7.31
CA ILE A 43 4.05 -2.96 -7.67
C ILE A 43 4.13 -3.24 -9.17
N ARG A 44 3.86 -4.49 -9.55
CA ARG A 44 3.81 -4.93 -10.94
C ARG A 44 2.47 -5.59 -11.25
N TYR A 45 1.84 -5.12 -12.32
CA TYR A 45 0.60 -5.68 -12.85
C TYR A 45 0.89 -6.85 -13.81
N PRO A 46 -0.09 -7.72 -14.10
CA PRO A 46 0.05 -8.85 -15.03
C PRO A 46 0.48 -8.47 -16.45
N ASN A 47 0.16 -7.24 -16.88
CA ASN A 47 0.58 -6.69 -18.17
C ASN A 47 2.07 -6.28 -18.22
N GLY A 48 2.82 -6.50 -17.13
CA GLY A 48 4.23 -6.11 -17.00
C GLY A 48 4.45 -4.65 -16.59
N SER A 49 3.40 -3.84 -16.51
CA SER A 49 3.49 -2.46 -16.04
C SER A 49 3.90 -2.43 -14.58
N THR A 50 4.85 -1.55 -14.25
CA THR A 50 5.40 -1.40 -12.91
C THR A 50 5.19 0.04 -12.46
N ILE A 51 4.69 0.23 -11.24
CA ILE A 51 4.37 1.55 -10.68
C ILE A 51 4.98 1.65 -9.29
N GLU A 52 5.60 2.79 -9.02
CA GLU A 52 5.98 3.21 -7.68
C GLU A 52 4.80 3.91 -7.00
N SER A 53 4.46 3.47 -5.80
CA SER A 53 3.29 3.95 -5.08
C SER A 53 3.57 4.06 -3.58
N PRO A 54 3.03 5.08 -2.89
CA PRO A 54 3.16 5.17 -1.45
C PRO A 54 2.50 3.97 -0.76
N ILE A 55 3.23 3.35 0.16
CA ILE A 55 2.73 2.21 0.96
C ILE A 55 1.43 2.59 1.69
N ALA A 56 1.41 3.80 2.27
CA ALA A 56 0.26 4.33 3.00
C ALA A 56 -1.02 4.37 2.15
N LEU A 57 -0.86 4.73 0.86
CA LEU A 57 -1.97 4.81 -0.08
C LEU A 57 -2.49 3.41 -0.42
N GLN A 58 -1.59 2.48 -0.76
CA GLN A 58 -1.98 1.10 -1.06
C GLN A 58 -2.63 0.42 0.14
N ALA A 59 -2.12 0.65 1.36
CA ALA A 59 -2.68 0.08 2.59
C ALA A 59 -4.12 0.55 2.77
N ARG A 60 -4.37 1.86 2.65
CA ARG A 60 -5.72 2.43 2.76
C ARG A 60 -6.67 1.91 1.67
N ILE A 61 -6.20 1.77 0.43
CA ILE A 61 -7.02 1.19 -0.65
C ILE A 61 -7.38 -0.26 -0.32
N TRP A 62 -6.40 -1.03 0.14
CA TRP A 62 -6.58 -2.43 0.48
C TRP A 62 -7.54 -2.63 1.67
N GLU A 63 -7.39 -1.84 2.73
CA GLU A 63 -8.31 -1.81 3.87
C GLU A 63 -9.75 -1.50 3.43
N ASN A 64 -9.93 -0.42 2.65
CA ASN A 64 -11.26 -0.03 2.17
C ASN A 64 -11.93 -1.11 1.30
N MET A 65 -11.18 -1.84 0.46
CA MET A 65 -11.77 -2.91 -0.35
C MET A 65 -12.25 -4.08 0.51
N GLN A 66 -11.49 -4.42 1.55
CA GLN A 66 -11.86 -5.49 2.49
C GLN A 66 -13.15 -5.13 3.26
N GLU A 67 -13.36 -3.84 3.54
CA GLU A 67 -14.60 -3.34 4.15
C GLU A 67 -15.78 -3.36 3.16
N GLU A 68 -15.55 -3.06 1.87
CA GLU A 68 -16.59 -3.06 0.83
C GLU A 68 -17.08 -4.48 0.50
N ASP A 69 -16.17 -5.46 0.38
CA ASP A 69 -16.52 -6.88 0.23
C ASP A 69 -17.23 -7.47 1.47
N GLY A 70 -17.13 -6.81 2.63
CA GLY A 70 -17.79 -7.21 3.88
C GLY A 70 -19.25 -6.75 4.04
N ASN A 71 -19.75 -5.89 3.15
CA ASN A 71 -21.11 -5.33 3.25
C ASN A 71 -22.11 -5.95 2.25
N ASP A 72 -21.73 -6.99 1.50
CA ASP A 72 -22.63 -7.77 0.63
C ASP A 72 -23.18 -9.05 1.30
N LEU A 73 -23.58 -8.94 2.57
CA LEU A 73 -24.39 -9.97 3.24
C LEU A 73 -25.51 -9.28 4.04
N GLY A 74 -26.45 -8.65 3.31
CA GLY A 74 -27.47 -7.80 3.93
C GLY A 74 -28.81 -7.65 3.22
N LEU A 75 -29.09 -8.36 2.11
CA LEU A 75 -30.48 -8.54 1.66
C LEU A 75 -30.67 -9.86 0.91
N LYS A 76 -30.85 -10.93 1.67
CA LYS A 76 -31.50 -12.15 1.22
C LYS A 76 -32.71 -12.40 2.13
N LEU A 77 -33.87 -11.95 1.65
CA LEU A 77 -35.23 -12.51 1.75
C LEU A 77 -36.26 -11.39 1.56
#